data_AF-A0AAV6FXS8-F1
#
_entry.id   AF-A0AAV6FXS8-F1
#
_cell.length_a   1.000
_cell.length_b   1.000
_cell.length_c   1.000
_cell.angle_alpha   90.00
_cell.angle_beta   90.00
_cell.angle_gamma   90.00
#
_symmetry.space_group_name_H-M   'P 1'
#
loop_
_entity.id
_entity.type
_entity.pdbx_description
1 polymer ?
#
loop_
_entity_poly.entity_id
_entity_poly.type
_entity_poly.pdbx_seq_one_letter_code
_entity_poly.pdbx_strand_id
1 'polypeptide(L)'
;MHTLCARGTMKPEITAAVGFLSRFLRIKGHVNDRQLQTFSQTLQDILAEQYKHHWFPDRPCKGSGYRCIRINHKMDPLVGQAAQRIGLTIQQLYVLLPSELTLWVDPFEVSYRIGEDGSICVLYESQPSVSVSVNNAVNMATGGQPSAHAVASLVDSHISCKEELLLGRTSPSKAYSMMTVSS
;
A
#
# COMPACT_ATOMS: atom_id res chain seq x y z
N MET A 1 -5.35 9.63 -27.98
CA MET A 1 -4.80 8.70 -26.95
C MET A 1 -5.51 9.01 -25.64
N HIS A 2 -6.65 8.38 -25.37
CA HIS A 2 -7.34 8.54 -24.09
C HIS A 2 -6.72 7.55 -23.10
N THR A 3 -6.02 8.06 -22.09
CA THR A 3 -5.48 7.26 -20.99
C THR A 3 -6.66 6.68 -20.21
N LEU A 4 -6.74 5.35 -20.15
CA LEU A 4 -7.68 4.65 -19.27
C LEU A 4 -7.31 5.04 -17.83
N CYS A 5 -8.21 5.76 -17.17
CA CYS A 5 -8.00 6.20 -15.79
C CYS A 5 -8.63 5.16 -14.87
N ALA A 6 -7.80 4.41 -14.14
CA ALA A 6 -8.26 3.54 -13.08
C ALA A 6 -8.91 4.40 -11.99
N ARG A 7 -10.16 4.12 -11.63
CA ARG A 7 -10.80 4.77 -10.50
C ARG A 7 -10.62 3.90 -9.27
N GLY A 8 -9.87 4.39 -8.29
CA GLY A 8 -9.70 3.77 -6.98
C GLY A 8 -9.86 4.81 -5.88
N THR A 9 -10.81 4.59 -4.96
CA THR A 9 -10.91 5.38 -3.72
C THR A 9 -9.92 4.82 -2.71
N MET A 10 -9.24 5.66 -1.92
CA MET A 10 -8.23 5.22 -0.92
C MET A 10 -8.80 4.53 0.34
N LYS A 11 -10.13 4.49 0.49
CA LYS A 11 -10.78 4.08 1.74
C LYS A 11 -10.51 2.62 2.11
N PRO A 12 -10.62 1.62 1.21
CA PRO A 12 -10.32 0.23 1.53
C PRO A 12 -8.87 0.04 2.02
N GLU A 13 -7.91 0.68 1.36
CA GLU A 13 -6.49 0.58 1.66
C GLU A 13 -6.15 1.22 3.01
N ILE A 14 -6.66 2.43 3.25
CA ILE A 14 -6.52 3.09 4.57
C ILE A 14 -7.18 2.23 5.66
N THR A 15 -8.37 1.66 5.40
CA THR A 15 -9.06 0.80 6.38
C THR A 15 -8.22 -0.43 6.73
N ALA A 16 -7.63 -1.09 5.73
CA ALA A 16 -6.75 -2.23 5.94
C ALA A 16 -5.53 -1.85 6.79
N ALA A 17 -4.82 -0.77 6.40
CA ALA A 17 -3.65 -0.27 7.11
C ALA A 17 -3.94 0.08 8.57
N VAL A 18 -5.03 0.81 8.83
CA VAL A 18 -5.45 1.19 10.18
C VAL A 18 -5.87 -0.03 11.00
N GLY A 19 -6.61 -0.97 10.41
CA GLY A 19 -7.00 -2.20 11.08
C GLY A 19 -5.79 -3.03 11.53
N PHE A 20 -4.74 -3.09 10.71
CA PHE A 20 -3.49 -3.77 11.05
C PHE A 20 -2.78 -3.11 12.25
N LEU A 21 -2.66 -1.79 12.27
CA LEU A 21 -2.08 -1.06 13.41
C LEU A 21 -2.93 -1.22 14.68
N SER A 22 -4.25 -1.10 14.56
CA SER A 22 -5.20 -1.30 15.66
C SER A 22 -5.07 -2.68 16.31
N ARG A 23 -4.72 -3.73 15.55
CA ARG A 23 -4.54 -5.07 16.11
C ARG A 23 -3.39 -5.15 17.11
N PHE A 24 -2.30 -4.43 16.90
CA PHE A 24 -1.21 -4.36 17.88
C PHE A 24 -1.66 -3.68 19.18
N LEU A 25 -2.38 -2.57 19.07
CA LEU A 25 -2.89 -1.83 20.22
C LEU A 25 -3.89 -2.66 21.04
N ARG A 26 -4.75 -3.42 20.37
CA ARG A 26 -5.71 -4.32 21.04
C ARG A 26 -5.01 -5.46 21.78
N ILE A 27 -4.06 -6.15 21.13
CA ILE A 27 -3.43 -7.35 21.69
C ILE A 27 -2.50 -7.01 22.85
N LYS A 28 -1.76 -5.90 22.76
CA LYS A 28 -0.71 -5.56 23.73
C LYS A 28 -1.08 -4.43 24.71
N GLY A 29 -2.01 -3.55 24.34
CA GLY A 29 -2.15 -2.24 24.98
C GLY A 29 -3.24 -2.11 26.03
N HIS A 30 -4.01 -3.17 26.32
CA HIS A 30 -5.23 -3.09 27.15
C HIS A 30 -6.18 -1.95 26.70
N VAL A 31 -6.16 -1.62 25.40
CA VAL A 31 -7.00 -0.57 24.81
C VAL A 31 -8.41 -1.12 24.62
N ASN A 32 -9.41 -0.45 25.20
CA ASN A 32 -10.80 -0.88 25.07
C ASN A 32 -11.40 -0.57 23.69
N ASP A 33 -12.56 -1.14 23.38
CA ASP A 33 -13.18 -1.04 22.05
C ASP A 33 -13.52 0.39 21.65
N ARG A 34 -13.94 1.22 22.61
CA ARG A 34 -14.25 2.63 22.35
C ARG A 34 -12.98 3.41 22.00
N GLN A 35 -11.91 3.23 22.76
CA GLN A 35 -10.61 3.83 22.44
C GLN A 35 -10.13 3.34 21.08
N LEU A 36 -10.22 2.04 20.79
CA LEU A 36 -9.76 1.49 19.52
C LEU A 36 -10.55 2.03 18.33
N GLN A 37 -11.86 2.21 18.49
CA GLN A 37 -12.72 2.85 17.49
C GLN A 37 -12.32 4.31 17.29
N THR A 38 -12.09 5.07 18.36
CA THR A 38 -11.63 6.47 18.29
C THR A 38 -10.27 6.56 17.58
N PHE A 39 -9.31 5.72 17.93
CA PHE A 39 -8.01 5.65 17.26
C PHE A 39 -8.18 5.35 15.77
N SER A 40 -8.98 4.33 15.45
CA SER A 40 -9.17 3.89 14.06
C SER A 40 -9.83 4.96 13.21
N GLN A 41 -10.86 5.63 13.72
CA GLN A 41 -11.53 6.72 13.00
C GLN A 41 -10.58 7.91 12.82
N THR A 42 -9.91 8.32 13.89
CA THR A 42 -8.97 9.46 13.85
C THR A 42 -7.85 9.22 12.84
N LEU A 43 -7.23 8.03 12.84
CA LEU A 43 -6.15 7.74 11.91
C LEU A 43 -6.64 7.65 10.47
N GLN A 44 -7.83 7.08 10.22
CA GLN A 44 -8.43 7.09 8.88
C GLN A 44 -8.60 8.51 8.34
N ASP A 45 -9.12 9.43 9.16
CA ASP A 45 -9.36 10.81 8.75
C ASP A 45 -8.04 11.55 8.45
N ILE A 46 -7.04 11.38 9.32
CA ILE A 46 -5.70 11.98 9.13
C ILE A 46 -5.06 11.47 7.84
N LEU A 47 -5.07 10.16 7.60
CA LEU A 47 -4.45 9.57 6.40
C LEU A 47 -5.20 9.97 5.13
N ALA A 48 -6.53 10.02 5.17
CA ALA A 48 -7.33 10.44 4.02
C ALA A 48 -7.01 11.88 3.61
N GLU A 49 -6.89 12.80 4.57
CA GLU A 49 -6.49 14.18 4.27
C GLU A 49 -5.03 14.25 3.80
N GLN A 50 -4.11 13.53 4.44
CA GLN A 50 -2.70 13.50 4.07
C GLN A 50 -2.49 13.02 2.62
N TYR A 51 -3.26 12.00 2.19
CA TYR A 51 -3.06 11.34 0.90
C TYR A 51 -3.84 11.99 -0.24
N LYS A 52 -4.78 12.89 0.05
CA LYS A 52 -5.70 13.53 -0.90
C LYS A 52 -5.06 14.02 -2.20
N HIS A 53 -3.87 14.63 -2.12
CA HIS A 53 -3.14 15.17 -3.28
C HIS A 53 -1.98 14.29 -3.75
N HIS A 54 -1.81 13.14 -3.10
CA HIS A 54 -0.74 12.18 -3.34
C HIS A 54 -1.31 10.79 -3.63
N TRP A 55 -2.54 10.68 -4.13
CA TRP A 55 -3.18 9.41 -4.48
C TRP A 55 -3.35 9.31 -5.99
N PHE A 56 -2.60 8.40 -6.64
CA PHE A 56 -2.56 8.28 -8.09
C PHE A 56 -2.89 6.83 -8.51
N PRO A 57 -4.17 6.45 -8.65
CA PRO A 57 -4.55 5.09 -9.05
C PRO A 57 -3.93 4.64 -10.38
N ASP A 58 -3.75 5.55 -11.35
CA ASP A 58 -3.11 5.24 -12.64
C ASP A 58 -1.60 4.98 -12.52
N ARG A 59 -1.00 5.38 -11.39
CA ARG A 59 0.43 5.24 -11.10
C ARG A 59 0.60 4.90 -9.62
N PRO A 60 0.22 3.69 -9.16
CA PRO A 60 0.11 3.38 -7.73
C PRO A 60 1.38 3.70 -6.93
N CYS A 61 2.56 3.46 -7.50
CA CYS A 61 3.84 3.70 -6.85
C CYS A 61 4.22 5.18 -6.73
N LYS A 62 3.60 6.07 -7.53
CA LYS A 62 3.84 7.50 -7.43
C LYS A 62 3.36 7.98 -6.06
N GLY A 63 4.27 8.55 -5.27
CA GLY A 63 3.97 9.03 -3.92
C GLY A 63 3.92 7.94 -2.84
N SER A 64 4.25 6.68 -3.16
CA SER A 64 4.26 5.58 -2.17
C SER A 64 5.14 5.90 -0.95
N GLY A 65 6.34 6.43 -1.16
CA GLY A 65 7.21 6.88 -0.05
C GLY A 65 6.62 8.00 0.81
N TYR A 66 5.78 8.88 0.25
CA TYR A 66 5.09 9.93 1.00
C TYR A 66 3.93 9.37 1.84
N ARG A 67 3.24 8.35 1.33
CA ARG A 67 2.15 7.66 2.02
C ARG A 67 2.64 6.53 2.94
N CYS A 68 3.94 6.28 2.99
CA CYS A 68 4.51 5.24 3.82
C CYS A 68 4.38 5.62 5.30
N ILE A 69 3.80 4.73 6.09
CA ILE A 69 3.84 4.81 7.55
C ILE A 69 5.10 4.06 8.01
N ARG A 70 5.99 4.76 8.71
CA ARG A 70 7.26 4.19 9.16
C ARG A 70 7.46 4.38 10.65
N ILE A 71 7.75 3.29 11.34
CA ILE A 71 8.11 3.26 12.75
C ILE A 71 9.48 2.61 12.85
N ASN A 72 10.42 3.35 13.45
CA ASN A 72 11.77 2.89 13.76
C ASN A 72 12.18 3.51 15.10
N HIS A 73 13.41 4.04 15.20
CA HIS A 73 13.81 4.96 16.28
C HIS A 73 12.94 6.25 16.38
N LYS A 74 12.08 6.50 15.39
CA LYS A 74 11.08 7.57 15.37
C LYS A 74 9.69 6.99 15.11
N MET A 75 8.73 7.40 15.93
CA MET A 75 7.31 7.12 15.73
C MET A 75 6.75 7.92 14.55
N ASP A 76 5.92 7.28 13.73
CA ASP A 76 5.18 7.98 12.69
C ASP A 76 4.30 9.08 13.34
N PRO A 77 4.38 10.34 12.87
CA PRO A 77 3.69 11.44 13.52
C PRO A 77 2.16 11.32 13.44
N LEU A 78 1.61 10.72 12.38
CA LEU A 78 0.16 10.58 12.19
C LEU A 78 -0.38 9.49 13.11
N VAL A 79 0.35 8.37 13.25
CA VAL A 79 0.06 7.32 14.24
C VAL A 79 0.15 7.88 15.65
N GLY A 80 1.21 8.63 15.97
CA GLY A 80 1.38 9.28 17.27
C GLY A 80 0.24 10.24 17.60
N GLN A 81 -0.18 11.06 16.65
CA GLN A 81 -1.29 11.99 16.80
C GLN A 81 -2.62 11.26 17.08
N ALA A 82 -2.93 10.19 16.33
CA ALA A 82 -4.15 9.41 16.55
C ALA A 82 -4.15 8.69 17.90
N ALA A 83 -3.00 8.15 18.32
CA ALA A 83 -2.83 7.48 19.60
C ALA A 83 -2.98 8.45 20.79
N GLN A 84 -2.48 9.67 20.67
CA GLN A 84 -2.63 10.69 21.72
C GLN A 84 -4.10 11.01 22.00
N ARG A 85 -4.99 10.94 20.99
CA ARG A 85 -6.44 11.15 21.17
C ARG A 85 -7.09 10.12 22.09
N ILE A 86 -6.48 8.95 22.26
CA ILE A 86 -6.99 7.88 23.13
C ILE A 86 -6.19 7.75 24.43
N GLY A 87 -5.30 8.71 24.69
CA GLY A 87 -4.50 8.78 25.91
C GLY A 87 -3.21 7.97 25.88
N LEU A 88 -2.78 7.46 24.73
CA LEU A 88 -1.50 6.75 24.61
C LEU A 88 -0.34 7.72 24.37
N THR A 89 0.73 7.55 25.14
CA THR A 89 1.99 8.28 24.93
C THR A 89 2.84 7.62 23.84
N ILE A 90 3.79 8.37 23.28
CA ILE A 90 4.75 7.84 22.30
C ILE A 90 5.56 6.68 22.91
N GLN A 91 5.94 6.78 24.19
CA GLN A 91 6.67 5.72 24.89
C GLN A 91 5.86 4.43 24.98
N GLN A 92 4.55 4.53 25.25
CA GLN A 92 3.67 3.36 25.22
C GLN A 92 3.61 2.78 23.81
N LEU A 93 3.49 3.61 22.76
CA LEU A 93 3.46 3.10 21.39
C LEU A 93 4.69 2.30 21.00
N TYR A 94 5.89 2.68 21.45
CA TYR A 94 7.11 1.90 21.19
C TYR A 94 7.09 0.50 21.84
N VAL A 95 6.35 0.30 22.93
CA VAL A 95 6.15 -1.01 23.55
C VAL A 95 5.10 -1.83 22.80
N LEU A 96 4.08 -1.16 22.26
CA LEU A 96 2.93 -1.81 21.62
C LEU A 96 3.19 -2.18 20.16
N LEU A 97 3.82 -1.30 19.39
CA LEU A 97 4.05 -1.48 17.96
C LEU A 97 5.39 -2.21 17.71
N PRO A 98 5.58 -2.85 16.55
CA PRO A 98 6.89 -3.37 16.17
C PRO A 98 7.93 -2.23 16.15
N SER A 99 9.14 -2.50 16.66
CA SER A 99 10.21 -1.49 16.74
C SER A 99 10.67 -1.01 15.37
N GLU A 100 10.61 -1.87 14.35
CA GLU A 100 10.88 -1.56 12.95
C GLU A 100 9.70 -2.03 12.11
N LEU A 101 8.88 -1.09 11.65
CA LEU A 101 7.74 -1.32 10.76
C LEU A 101 7.79 -0.34 9.60
N THR A 102 7.62 -0.85 8.39
CA THR A 102 7.34 -0.05 7.20
C THR A 102 6.05 -0.55 6.59
N LEU A 103 5.08 0.34 6.39
CA LEU A 103 3.75 0.02 5.87
C LEU A 103 3.45 0.95 4.69
N TRP A 104 3.31 0.36 3.50
CA TRP A 104 2.95 1.06 2.27
C TRP A 104 1.46 0.99 2.05
N VAL A 105 0.84 2.14 1.81
CA VAL A 105 -0.60 2.28 1.57
C VAL A 105 -0.75 2.89 0.18
N ASP A 106 -0.85 2.03 -0.82
CA ASP A 106 -0.83 2.41 -2.22
C ASP A 106 -2.16 2.04 -2.88
N PRO A 107 -2.56 2.71 -3.97
CA PRO A 107 -3.76 2.31 -4.69
C PRO A 107 -3.71 0.82 -5.02
N PHE A 108 -4.79 0.12 -4.64
CA PHE A 108 -4.99 -1.30 -4.86
C PHE A 108 -4.10 -2.25 -4.05
N GLU A 109 -3.10 -1.78 -3.29
CA GLU A 109 -2.23 -2.64 -2.48
C GLU A 109 -1.88 -2.00 -1.12
N VAL A 110 -2.01 -2.77 -0.05
CA VAL A 110 -1.38 -2.45 1.23
C VAL A 110 -0.40 -3.56 1.56
N SER A 111 0.85 -3.21 1.77
CA SER A 111 1.90 -4.16 2.11
C SER A 111 2.78 -3.62 3.23
N TYR A 112 3.45 -4.52 3.94
CA TYR A 112 4.26 -4.14 5.09
C TYR A 112 5.52 -4.99 5.18
N ARG A 113 6.49 -4.48 5.94
CA ARG A 113 7.70 -5.17 6.36
C ARG A 113 7.92 -4.91 7.84
N ILE A 114 8.20 -5.96 8.61
CA ILE A 114 8.62 -5.86 10.01
C ILE A 114 10.09 -6.27 10.10
N GLY A 115 10.93 -5.41 10.68
CA GLY A 115 12.39 -5.55 10.68
C GLY A 115 13.04 -5.00 9.41
N GLU A 116 14.34 -4.67 9.50
CA GLU A 116 15.11 -4.16 8.34
C GLU A 116 15.27 -5.22 7.25
N ASP A 117 15.48 -6.48 7.65
CA ASP A 117 15.65 -7.65 6.78
C ASP A 117 14.38 -8.50 6.68
N GLY A 118 13.23 -7.96 7.11
CA GLY A 118 11.96 -8.67 7.03
C GLY A 118 11.48 -8.89 5.59
N SER A 119 10.73 -9.96 5.37
CA SER A 119 9.98 -10.15 4.13
C SER A 119 8.86 -9.11 3.99
N ILE A 120 8.55 -8.74 2.75
CA ILE A 120 7.37 -7.93 2.46
C ILE A 120 6.15 -8.84 2.40
N CYS A 121 5.13 -8.52 3.18
CA CYS A 121 3.85 -9.21 3.22
C CYS A 121 2.74 -8.32 2.68
N VAL A 122 1.81 -8.90 1.92
CA VAL A 122 0.60 -8.20 1.45
C VAL A 122 -0.49 -8.34 2.50
N LEU A 123 -1.08 -7.20 2.88
CA LEU A 123 -2.21 -7.11 3.79
C LEU A 123 -3.54 -6.96 3.03
N TYR A 124 -3.52 -6.22 1.92
CA TYR A 124 -4.67 -5.97 1.07
C TYR A 124 -4.22 -5.89 -0.39
N GLU A 125 -5.02 -6.44 -1.28
CA GLU A 125 -4.82 -6.36 -2.73
C GLU A 125 -6.18 -6.31 -3.43
N SER A 126 -6.29 -5.52 -4.50
CA SER A 126 -7.47 -5.48 -5.36
C SER A 126 -7.07 -5.19 -6.81
N GLN A 127 -7.99 -5.35 -7.74
CA GLN A 127 -7.76 -5.02 -9.15
C GLN A 127 -8.32 -3.64 -9.49
N PRO A 128 -7.64 -2.85 -10.34
CA PRO A 128 -8.19 -1.58 -10.83
C PRO A 128 -9.44 -1.82 -11.67
N SER A 129 -10.55 -1.15 -11.31
CA SER A 129 -11.74 -1.14 -12.17
C SER A 129 -11.52 -0.20 -13.36
N VAL A 130 -11.54 -0.77 -14.58
CA VAL A 130 -11.40 0.01 -15.81
C VAL A 130 -12.78 0.50 -16.24
N SER A 131 -13.08 1.79 -16.07
CA SER A 131 -14.34 2.34 -16.56
C SER A 131 -14.24 2.64 -18.06
N VAL A 132 -14.86 1.80 -18.89
CA VAL A 132 -15.05 2.10 -20.32
C VAL A 132 -16.20 3.10 -20.45
N SER A 133 -15.92 4.35 -20.81
CA SER A 133 -16.95 5.31 -21.19
C SER A 133 -17.52 4.92 -22.56
N VAL A 134 -18.59 4.13 -22.58
CA VAL A 134 -19.33 3.84 -23.82
C VAL A 134 -20.21 5.05 -24.15
N ASN A 135 -19.72 5.95 -24.99
CA ASN A 135 -20.56 6.93 -25.67
C ASN A 135 -21.33 6.21 -26.78
N ASN A 136 -22.46 5.56 -26.47
CA ASN A 136 -23.32 5.00 -27.50
C ASN A 136 -24.23 6.09 -28.08
N ALA A 137 -23.75 6.72 -29.16
CA ALA A 137 -24.63 7.31 -30.16
C ALA A 137 -25.33 6.16 -30.91
N VAL A 138 -26.66 6.19 -30.90
CA VAL A 138 -27.55 5.26 -31.60
C VAL A 138 -27.22 5.23 -33.09
N ASN A 139 -27.02 4.05 -33.67
CA ASN A 139 -27.40 3.76 -35.05
C ASN A 139 -27.70 2.26 -35.24
N MET A 140 -28.90 1.99 -35.73
CA MET A 140 -29.46 0.70 -36.09
C MET A 140 -28.77 0.11 -37.34
N ALA A 141 -28.47 -1.20 -37.33
CA ALA A 141 -29.10 -2.21 -38.20
C ALA A 141 -28.23 -3.49 -38.38
N THR A 142 -28.95 -4.61 -38.51
CA THR A 142 -28.57 -5.92 -39.08
C THR A 142 -27.60 -6.85 -38.33
N GLY A 143 -28.20 -7.84 -37.66
CA GLY A 143 -27.96 -9.28 -37.89
C GLY A 143 -26.53 -9.81 -37.91
N GLY A 144 -26.18 -10.57 -36.87
CA GLY A 144 -25.04 -11.49 -36.88
C GLY A 144 -24.51 -11.76 -35.48
N GLN A 145 -24.71 -12.99 -34.96
CA GLN A 145 -23.93 -13.49 -33.83
C GLN A 145 -22.42 -13.44 -34.18
N PRO A 146 -21.55 -13.11 -33.23
CA PRO A 146 -20.20 -13.66 -33.25
C PRO A 146 -19.93 -14.51 -32.02
N SER A 147 -19.45 -15.70 -32.36
CA SER A 147 -18.76 -16.71 -31.58
C SER A 147 -17.63 -16.11 -30.72
N ALA A 148 -17.43 -16.74 -29.57
CA ALA A 148 -16.32 -16.48 -28.66
C ALA A 148 -14.97 -16.68 -29.35
N HIS A 149 -14.23 -15.61 -29.65
CA HIS A 149 -12.79 -15.64 -29.89
C HIS A 149 -12.08 -14.41 -29.33
N ALA A 150 -11.17 -14.69 -28.38
CA ALA A 150 -9.92 -14.01 -28.10
C ALA A 150 -9.92 -12.47 -28.05
N VAL A 151 -10.09 -11.92 -26.84
CA VAL A 151 -9.38 -10.70 -26.48
C VAL A 151 -8.12 -11.13 -25.74
N ALA A 152 -6.98 -10.95 -26.41
CA ALA A 152 -5.67 -11.34 -25.92
C ALA A 152 -5.38 -10.67 -24.57
N SER A 153 -4.87 -11.50 -23.65
CA SER A 153 -4.24 -11.11 -22.41
C SER A 153 -3.13 -10.09 -22.69
N LEU A 154 -3.40 -8.81 -22.40
CA LEU A 154 -2.33 -7.90 -22.04
C LEU A 154 -2.12 -8.12 -20.54
N VAL A 155 -1.11 -8.93 -20.24
CA VAL A 155 -0.40 -8.89 -18.97
C VAL A 155 0.09 -7.46 -18.78
N ASP A 156 -0.75 -6.60 -18.21
CA ASP A 156 -0.25 -5.44 -17.51
C ASP A 156 0.44 -6.02 -16.29
N SER A 157 1.75 -6.20 -16.41
CA SER A 157 2.60 -6.48 -15.27
C SER A 157 2.37 -5.33 -14.30
N HIS A 158 1.43 -5.52 -13.37
CA HIS A 158 1.31 -4.68 -12.19
C HIS A 158 2.64 -4.81 -11.48
N ILE A 159 3.55 -3.88 -11.79
CA ILE A 159 4.79 -3.71 -11.06
C ILE A 159 4.34 -3.28 -9.68
N SER A 160 4.17 -4.27 -8.80
CA SER A 160 4.00 -4.01 -7.38
C SER A 160 5.18 -3.14 -6.97
N CYS A 161 4.91 -2.06 -6.25
CA CYS A 161 5.92 -1.05 -5.89
C CYS A 161 7.11 -1.66 -5.11
N LYS A 162 6.96 -2.90 -4.67
CA LYS A 162 7.99 -3.82 -4.17
C LYS A 162 9.20 -3.93 -5.09
N GLU A 163 9.02 -4.06 -6.40
CA GLU A 163 10.15 -4.27 -7.31
C GLU A 163 10.95 -2.97 -7.50
N GLU A 164 10.29 -1.82 -7.63
CA GLU A 164 10.95 -0.51 -7.81
C GLU A 164 11.83 -0.12 -6.61
N LEU A 165 11.41 -0.46 -5.38
CA LEU A 165 12.18 -0.19 -4.16
C LEU A 165 13.40 -1.13 -3.99
N LEU A 166 13.36 -2.33 -4.56
CA LEU A 166 14.50 -3.28 -4.52
C LEU A 166 15.60 -2.90 -5.52
N LEU A 167 15.26 -2.24 -6.63
CA LEU A 167 16.23 -1.75 -7.62
C LEU A 167 17.18 -0.67 -7.07
N GLY A 168 16.87 -0.05 -5.93
CA GLY A 168 17.75 0.93 -5.27
C GLY A 168 18.88 0.35 -4.42
N ARG A 169 18.98 -0.99 -4.26
CA ARG A 169 20.00 -1.65 -3.39
C ARG A 169 20.93 -2.62 -4.13
N THR A 170 20.92 -2.66 -5.47
CA THR A 170 21.91 -3.45 -6.21
C THR A 170 23.25 -2.71 -6.24
N SER A 171 24.01 -2.83 -5.14
CA SER A 171 25.46 -2.68 -5.21
C SER A 171 25.99 -3.62 -6.30
N PRO A 172 26.83 -3.18 -7.24
CA PRO A 172 27.35 -4.07 -8.27
C PRO A 172 28.20 -5.14 -7.59
N SER A 173 27.77 -6.39 -7.70
CA SER A 173 28.55 -7.54 -7.29
C SER A 173 29.86 -7.52 -8.07
N LYS A 174 30.96 -7.17 -7.40
CA LYS A 174 32.31 -7.34 -7.96
C LYS A 174 32.51 -8.83 -8.22
N ALA A 175 32.64 -9.21 -9.48
CA ALA A 175 33.13 -10.52 -9.87
C ALA A 175 34.58 -10.67 -9.40
N TYR A 176 34.82 -11.47 -8.36
CA TYR A 176 36.16 -11.96 -8.05
C TYR A 176 36.38 -13.25 -8.84
N SER A 177 37.18 -13.18 -9.91
CA SER A 177 37.80 -14.36 -10.49
C SER A 177 38.77 -14.95 -9.47
N MET A 178 38.50 -16.18 -9.03
CA MET A 178 39.41 -16.96 -8.21
C MET A 178 40.63 -17.33 -9.06
N MET A 179 41.79 -16.72 -8.79
CA MET A 179 43.08 -17.21 -9.31
C MET A 179 43.45 -18.46 -8.50
N THR A 180 43.36 -19.63 -9.13
CA THR A 180 43.86 -20.88 -8.57
C THR A 180 45.38 -20.90 -8.67
N VAL A 181 46.07 -20.89 -7.54
CA VAL A 181 47.48 -21.29 -7.45
C VAL A 181 47.52 -22.78 -7.13
N SER A 182 48.07 -23.57 -8.04
CA SER A 182 48.50 -24.94 -7.78
C SER A 182 49.99 -24.95 -7.45
N SER A 183 50.34 -25.77 -6.46
CA SER A 183 51.66 -25.95 -5.85
C SER A 183 52.77 -26.39 -6.80
#